data_AF-F4XK19-F1
#
_entry.id   AF-F4XK19-F1
#
_cell.length_a   1.000
_cell.length_b   1.000
_cell.length_c   1.000
_cell.angle_alpha   90.00
_cell.angle_beta   90.00
_cell.angle_gamma   90.00
#
_symmetry.space_group_name_H-M   'P 1'
#
loop_
_entity.id
_entity.type
_entity.pdbx_description
1 polymer ?
#
loop_
_entity_poly.entity_id
_entity_poly.type
_entity_poly.pdbx_seq_one_letter_code
_entity_poly.pdbx_strand_id
1 'polypeptide(L)'
;MFRDFKSGGYNLENTKVEGKRFISIVLLISIAYTSATFKGQHIKRKGIQSYVGRVKEYGRMERRHSGATQGRVPRPWRRAPSSFYVGLYGQTWIKFKDVCLELVTELMKLNPNKRKYYQRGLRAMSLIESAF
;
A
#
# COMPACT_ATOMS: atom_id res chain seq x y z
N MET A 1 12.64 -1.80 -7.50
CA MET A 1 13.38 -0.71 -8.15
C MET A 1 14.70 -0.58 -7.41
N PHE A 2 15.84 -0.67 -8.09
CA PHE A 2 17.15 -0.65 -7.43
C PHE A 2 17.40 0.74 -6.84
N ARG A 3 17.41 0.83 -5.51
CA ARG A 3 17.66 2.06 -4.77
C ARG A 3 19.17 2.21 -4.60
N ASP A 4 19.73 3.30 -5.09
CA ASP A 4 21.13 3.60 -4.86
C ASP A 4 21.32 3.96 -3.38
N PHE A 5 22.19 3.21 -2.71
CA PHE A 5 22.45 3.35 -1.28
C PHE A 5 23.28 4.62 -0.94
N LYS A 6 23.98 5.20 -1.92
CA LYS A 6 24.74 6.46 -1.75
C LYS A 6 23.92 7.70 -2.05
N SER A 7 23.22 7.74 -3.19
CA SER A 7 22.42 8.93 -3.58
C SER A 7 20.99 8.93 -3.03
N GLY A 8 20.49 7.79 -2.54
CA GLY A 8 19.12 7.61 -2.07
C GLY A 8 18.06 7.54 -3.17
N GLY A 9 18.43 7.89 -4.41
CA GLY A 9 17.58 7.90 -5.60
C GLY A 9 17.63 6.61 -6.42
N TYR A 10 17.32 6.73 -7.71
CA TYR A 10 17.27 5.63 -8.67
C TYR A 10 18.24 5.87 -9.83
N ASN A 11 19.53 5.67 -9.58
CA ASN A 11 20.60 5.86 -10.56
C ASN A 11 20.59 4.76 -11.64
N LEU A 12 19.61 4.83 -12.56
CA LEU A 12 19.56 4.04 -13.79
C LEU A 12 20.61 4.52 -14.80
N GLU A 13 20.86 5.84 -14.84
CA GLU A 13 21.80 6.50 -15.75
C GLU A 13 23.25 6.03 -15.58
N ASN A 14 23.65 5.69 -14.35
CA ASN A 14 24.97 5.12 -14.07
C ASN A 14 25.06 3.60 -14.28
N THR A 15 23.97 2.94 -14.71
CA THR A 15 24.02 1.51 -15.08
C THR A 15 24.38 1.39 -16.56
N LYS A 16 25.39 0.59 -16.90
CA LYS A 16 25.79 0.26 -18.29
C LYS A 16 24.79 -0.70 -18.96
N VAL A 17 23.51 -0.35 -18.89
CA VAL A 17 22.37 -1.15 -19.34
C VAL A 17 21.81 -0.45 -20.57
N GLU A 18 22.28 -0.86 -21.74
CA GLU A 18 21.97 -0.21 -23.01
C GLU A 18 21.03 -1.07 -23.89
N GLY A 19 20.47 -0.43 -24.91
CA GLY A 19 19.66 -1.05 -25.95
C GLY A 19 18.53 -1.94 -25.43
N LYS A 20 18.46 -3.18 -25.91
CA LYS A 20 17.35 -4.12 -25.64
C LYS A 20 17.13 -4.35 -24.13
N ARG A 21 18.21 -4.45 -23.32
CA ARG A 21 18.08 -4.69 -21.87
C ARG A 21 17.43 -3.52 -21.14
N PHE A 22 17.74 -2.28 -21.52
CA PHE A 22 17.11 -1.08 -20.95
C PHE A 22 15.60 -1.08 -21.21
N ILE A 23 15.23 -1.26 -22.48
CA ILE A 23 13.84 -1.26 -22.94
C ILE A 23 13.04 -2.35 -22.21
N SER A 24 13.58 -3.57 -22.11
CA SER A 24 12.93 -4.66 -21.35
C SER A 24 12.70 -4.31 -19.87
N ILE A 25 13.68 -3.69 -19.20
CA ILE A 25 13.55 -3.30 -17.79
C ILE A 25 12.53 -2.18 -17.60
N VAL A 26 12.55 -1.15 -18.44
CA VAL A 26 11.57 -0.04 -18.41
C VAL A 26 10.15 -0.57 -18.68
N LEU A 27 9.98 -1.50 -19.62
CA LEU A 27 8.70 -2.12 -19.94
C LEU A 27 8.18 -3.01 -18.79
N LEU A 28 9.05 -3.82 -18.16
CA LEU A 28 8.70 -4.61 -16.98
C LEU A 28 8.31 -3.72 -15.78
N ILE A 29 9.05 -2.64 -15.53
CA ILE A 29 8.71 -1.64 -14.49
C ILE A 29 7.35 -1.00 -14.80
N SER A 30 7.08 -0.66 -16.05
CA SER A 30 5.82 -0.06 -16.50
C SER A 30 4.64 -1.00 -16.27
N ILE A 31 4.75 -2.28 -16.65
CA ILE A 31 3.71 -3.30 -16.43
C ILE A 31 3.46 -3.56 -14.94
N ALA A 32 4.52 -3.64 -14.13
CA ALA A 32 4.38 -3.78 -12.68
C ALA A 32 3.70 -2.56 -12.04
N TYR A 33 4.05 -1.35 -12.51
CA TYR A 33 3.51 -0.09 -12.01
C TYR A 33 2.03 0.11 -12.38
N THR A 34 1.63 -0.23 -13.61
CA THR A 34 0.21 -0.16 -14.03
C THR A 34 -0.62 -1.20 -13.30
N SER A 35 -0.16 -2.46 -13.19
CA SER A 35 -0.84 -3.52 -12.44
C SER A 35 -1.10 -3.14 -10.97
N ALA A 36 -0.06 -2.66 -10.26
CA ALA A 36 -0.22 -2.15 -8.89
C ALA A 36 -1.13 -0.90 -8.83
N THR A 37 -1.09 -0.03 -9.83
CA THR A 37 -1.97 1.15 -9.91
C THR A 37 -3.44 0.77 -10.06
N PHE A 38 -3.79 -0.20 -10.92
CA PHE A 38 -5.17 -0.69 -11.07
C PHE A 38 -5.67 -1.33 -9.79
N LYS A 39 -4.88 -2.22 -9.18
CA LYS A 39 -5.22 -2.90 -7.93
C LYS A 39 -5.47 -1.91 -6.78
N GLY A 40 -4.60 -0.90 -6.64
CA GLY A 40 -4.81 0.19 -5.69
C GLY A 40 -5.94 1.16 -6.03
N GLN A 41 -6.31 1.35 -7.31
CA GLN A 41 -7.56 2.05 -7.66
C GLN A 41 -8.79 1.26 -7.19
N HIS A 42 -8.78 -0.07 -7.35
CA HIS A 42 -9.91 -0.91 -6.96
C HIS A 42 -10.08 -0.98 -5.43
N ILE A 43 -8.98 -1.12 -4.67
CA ILE A 43 -8.97 -0.96 -3.20
C ILE A 43 -9.55 0.39 -2.76
N LYS A 44 -9.19 1.49 -3.45
CA LYS A 44 -9.77 2.81 -3.17
C LYS A 44 -11.26 2.87 -3.47
N ARG A 45 -11.73 2.30 -4.60
CA ARG A 45 -13.18 2.24 -4.94
C ARG A 45 -13.98 1.51 -3.85
N LYS A 46 -13.41 0.49 -3.21
CA LYS A 46 -13.99 -0.21 -2.04
C LYS A 46 -13.93 0.60 -0.73
N GLY A 47 -13.38 1.81 -0.69
CA GLY A 47 -13.33 2.70 0.49
C GLY A 47 -12.34 2.31 1.59
N ILE A 48 -11.83 1.08 1.58
CA ILE A 48 -10.95 0.44 2.58
C ILE A 48 -9.50 0.96 2.62
N GLN A 49 -9.15 2.01 1.88
CA GLN A 49 -7.79 2.55 1.76
C GLN A 49 -7.09 2.84 3.10
N SER A 50 -7.86 3.19 4.14
CA SER A 50 -7.37 3.52 5.49
C SER A 50 -6.76 2.34 6.26
N TYR A 51 -7.08 1.10 5.87
CA TYR A 51 -6.47 -0.12 6.44
C TYR A 51 -5.15 -0.48 5.77
N VAL A 52 -4.94 -0.03 4.53
CA VAL A 52 -3.72 -0.31 3.73
C VAL A 52 -2.69 0.80 3.86
N GLY A 53 -3.12 2.06 3.95
CA GLY A 53 -2.24 3.24 4.04
C GLY A 53 -2.85 4.38 4.84
N ARG A 54 -2.01 5.10 5.59
CA ARG A 54 -2.43 6.19 6.48
C ARG A 54 -2.88 7.42 5.66
N VAL A 55 -4.14 7.81 5.77
CA VAL A 55 -4.79 8.85 4.93
C VAL A 55 -4.41 10.27 5.39
N LYS A 56 -3.91 11.11 4.46
CA LYS A 56 -3.21 12.39 4.69
C LYS A 56 -3.93 13.43 5.57
N GLU A 57 -3.18 14.08 6.47
CA GLU A 57 -3.61 15.14 7.38
C GLU A 57 -4.00 16.45 6.67
N TYR A 58 -4.73 17.29 7.40
CA TYR A 58 -5.10 18.63 6.98
C TYR A 58 -3.90 19.60 6.99
N GLY A 59 -3.99 20.72 6.28
CA GLY A 59 -2.98 21.80 6.28
C GLY A 59 -1.75 21.59 5.39
N ARG A 60 -1.21 20.38 5.23
CA ARG A 60 0.07 20.16 4.51
C ARG A 60 -0.11 20.15 2.98
N MET A 61 0.57 21.04 2.24
CA MET A 61 0.59 21.03 0.77
C MET A 61 1.31 19.79 0.21
N GLU A 62 2.58 19.59 0.52
CA GLU A 62 3.43 18.52 -0.03
C GLU A 62 2.86 17.12 0.15
N ARG A 63 3.13 16.23 -0.81
CA ARG A 63 2.84 14.79 -0.68
C ARG A 63 3.93 14.12 0.16
N ARG A 64 3.58 13.49 1.28
CA ARG A 64 4.48 12.54 1.97
C ARG A 64 4.21 11.12 1.48
N HIS A 65 5.29 10.33 1.43
CA HIS A 65 5.25 8.90 1.12
C HIS A 65 4.92 8.03 2.36
N SER A 66 4.76 8.66 3.54
CA SER A 66 4.55 8.00 4.83
C SER A 66 3.77 8.90 5.81
N GLY A 67 2.82 8.31 6.56
CA GLY A 67 1.90 9.04 7.46
C GLY A 67 0.80 9.78 6.69
N ALA A 68 -0.31 10.22 7.29
CA ALA A 68 -0.79 10.38 8.68
C ALA A 68 -2.22 10.99 8.51
N THR A 69 -3.34 10.86 9.26
CA THR A 69 -3.82 10.22 10.52
C THR A 69 -5.38 10.15 10.52
N GLN A 70 -6.01 9.72 11.62
CA GLN A 70 -7.44 9.49 11.91
C GLN A 70 -8.29 10.76 12.14
N GLY A 71 -9.54 10.82 11.63
CA GLY A 71 -10.47 11.94 11.88
C GLY A 71 -11.90 11.77 11.33
N ARG A 72 -12.92 12.27 12.06
CA ARG A 72 -14.37 12.06 11.82
C ARG A 72 -14.97 13.04 10.78
N VAL A 73 -14.59 12.96 9.49
CA VAL A 73 -15.27 13.74 8.42
C VAL A 73 -15.21 13.04 7.05
N PRO A 74 -16.34 12.88 6.32
CA PRO A 74 -16.31 12.54 4.89
C PRO A 74 -15.92 13.78 4.06
N ARG A 75 -14.64 13.92 3.70
CA ARG A 75 -14.13 15.04 2.90
C ARG A 75 -13.22 14.55 1.74
N PRO A 76 -13.06 15.33 0.66
CA PRO A 76 -13.05 14.74 -0.69
C PRO A 76 -11.77 14.04 -1.12
N TRP A 77 -11.95 13.10 -2.06
CA TRP A 77 -10.99 12.15 -2.64
C TRP A 77 -9.63 12.70 -3.12
N ARG A 78 -9.45 14.02 -3.27
CA ARG A 78 -8.25 14.64 -3.88
C ARG A 78 -6.95 14.52 -3.05
N ARG A 79 -6.96 13.90 -1.86
CA ARG A 79 -5.81 13.82 -0.93
C ARG A 79 -5.41 12.40 -0.49
N ALA A 80 -5.91 11.36 -1.16
CA ALA A 80 -5.49 9.98 -0.92
C ALA A 80 -3.99 9.72 -1.27
N PRO A 81 -3.32 8.73 -0.65
CA PRO A 81 -2.01 8.24 -1.11
C PRO A 81 -2.06 7.76 -2.57
N SER A 82 -0.92 7.63 -3.27
CA SER A 82 -0.94 7.23 -4.69
C SER A 82 -1.57 5.84 -4.88
N SER A 83 -2.27 5.61 -6.00
CA SER A 83 -2.92 4.32 -6.24
C SER A 83 -1.89 3.19 -6.34
N PHE A 84 -0.73 3.45 -6.97
CA PHE A 84 0.42 2.54 -6.94
C PHE A 84 0.80 2.10 -5.51
N TYR A 85 0.96 3.05 -4.58
CA TYR A 85 1.32 2.71 -3.19
C TYR A 85 0.23 1.89 -2.49
N VAL A 86 -1.05 2.20 -2.70
CA VAL A 86 -2.16 1.41 -2.12
C VAL A 86 -2.16 -0.02 -2.68
N GLY A 87 -1.89 -0.21 -3.97
CA GLY A 87 -1.75 -1.55 -4.54
C GLY A 87 -0.54 -2.31 -3.99
N LEU A 88 0.61 -1.65 -3.90
CA LEU A 88 1.85 -2.26 -3.41
C LEU A 88 1.74 -2.66 -1.92
N TYR A 89 1.30 -1.76 -1.05
CA TYR A 89 1.09 -2.08 0.37
C TYR A 89 0.01 -3.14 0.58
N GLY A 90 -1.02 -3.19 -0.28
CA GLY A 90 -2.04 -4.25 -0.24
C GLY A 90 -1.46 -5.64 -0.48
N GLN A 91 -0.56 -5.81 -1.45
CA GLN A 91 0.11 -7.09 -1.71
C GLN A 91 0.98 -7.53 -0.52
N THR A 92 1.74 -6.60 0.06
CA THR A 92 2.58 -6.88 1.25
C THR A 92 1.71 -7.27 2.45
N TRP A 93 0.56 -6.60 2.65
CA TRP A 93 -0.36 -6.92 3.74
C TRP A 93 -0.99 -8.31 3.62
N ILE A 94 -1.37 -8.75 2.41
CA ILE A 94 -1.89 -10.11 2.20
C ILE A 94 -0.81 -11.13 2.55
N LYS A 95 0.40 -11.00 2.00
CA LYS A 95 1.51 -11.94 2.29
C LYS A 95 1.91 -12.01 3.77
N PHE A 96 1.67 -10.94 4.52
CA PHE A 96 1.96 -10.88 5.96
C PHE A 96 0.78 -11.34 6.84
N LYS A 97 -0.47 -11.26 6.35
CA LYS A 97 -1.67 -11.73 7.05
C LYS A 97 -1.50 -13.17 7.50
N ASP A 98 -1.17 -14.06 6.57
CA ASP A 98 -1.22 -15.50 6.81
C ASP A 98 -0.19 -15.95 7.85
N VAL A 99 1.01 -15.35 7.84
CA VAL A 99 2.09 -15.59 8.82
C VAL A 99 1.73 -15.14 10.23
N CYS A 100 0.86 -14.12 10.38
CA CYS A 100 0.52 -13.55 11.69
C CYS A 100 -0.90 -13.86 12.17
N LEU A 101 -1.72 -14.57 11.39
CA LEU A 101 -3.13 -14.78 11.71
C LEU A 101 -3.32 -15.61 13.00
N GLU A 102 -2.50 -16.64 13.20
CA GLU A 102 -2.52 -17.50 14.39
C GLU A 102 -2.12 -16.71 15.66
N LEU A 103 -0.93 -16.09 15.64
CA LEU A 103 -0.41 -15.28 16.74
C LEU A 103 -1.37 -14.15 17.15
N VAL A 104 -1.99 -13.45 16.19
CA VAL A 104 -2.97 -12.41 16.51
C VAL A 104 -4.28 -13.00 17.02
N THR A 105 -4.69 -14.18 16.56
CA THR A 105 -5.86 -14.88 17.10
C THR A 105 -5.65 -15.26 18.57
N GLU A 106 -4.46 -15.71 18.94
CA GLU A 106 -4.06 -15.97 20.34
C GLU A 106 -4.12 -14.70 21.19
N LEU A 107 -3.48 -13.61 20.73
CA LEU A 107 -3.51 -12.31 21.42
C LEU A 107 -4.93 -11.74 21.57
N MET A 108 -5.86 -12.06 20.67
CA MET A 108 -7.27 -11.68 20.78
C MET A 108 -8.08 -12.54 21.76
N LYS A 109 -7.60 -13.73 22.17
CA LYS A 109 -8.15 -14.48 23.32
C LYS A 109 -7.88 -13.70 24.62
N LEU A 110 -6.67 -13.16 24.76
CA LEU A 110 -6.20 -12.45 25.96
C LEU A 110 -6.83 -11.05 26.14
N ASN A 111 -7.30 -10.40 25.07
CA ASN A 111 -7.92 -9.07 25.17
C ASN A 111 -9.26 -8.98 24.40
N PRO A 112 -10.37 -9.52 24.96
CA PRO A 112 -11.69 -9.50 24.34
C PRO A 112 -12.18 -8.10 23.94
N ASN A 113 -11.80 -7.07 24.71
CA ASN A 113 -12.18 -5.67 24.50
C ASN A 113 -11.68 -5.10 23.16
N LYS A 114 -10.65 -5.71 22.53
CA LYS A 114 -10.16 -5.31 21.19
C LYS A 114 -10.74 -6.12 20.04
N ARG A 115 -11.40 -7.27 20.30
CA ARG A 115 -11.91 -8.21 19.29
C ARG A 115 -12.82 -7.55 18.23
N LYS A 116 -13.67 -6.60 18.63
CA LYS A 116 -14.56 -5.82 17.73
C LYS A 116 -13.81 -4.95 16.71
N TYR A 117 -12.60 -4.50 17.04
CA TYR A 117 -11.75 -3.75 16.12
C TYR A 117 -10.97 -4.69 15.19
N TYR A 118 -10.49 -5.82 15.72
CA TYR A 118 -9.83 -6.85 14.92
C TYR A 118 -10.76 -7.46 13.86
N GLN A 119 -12.02 -7.76 14.20
CA GLN A 119 -13.04 -8.22 13.24
C GLN A 119 -13.29 -7.21 12.10
N ARG A 120 -13.19 -5.90 12.36
CA ARG A 120 -13.27 -4.87 11.31
C ARG A 120 -12.02 -4.88 10.40
N GLY A 121 -10.84 -5.15 10.98
CA GLY A 121 -9.61 -5.40 10.24
C GLY A 121 -9.70 -6.63 9.34
N LEU A 122 -10.17 -7.77 9.86
CA LEU A 122 -10.40 -9.00 9.07
C LEU A 122 -11.39 -8.78 7.92
N ARG A 123 -12.49 -8.04 8.14
CA ARG A 123 -13.42 -7.68 7.06
C ARG A 123 -12.76 -6.77 6.02
N ALA A 124 -11.89 -5.85 6.43
CA ALA A 124 -11.12 -5.05 5.50
C ALA A 124 -10.11 -5.91 4.70
N MET A 125 -9.43 -6.87 5.34
CA MET A 125 -8.53 -7.84 4.67
C MET A 125 -9.27 -8.61 3.58
N SER A 126 -10.43 -9.21 3.86
CA SER A 126 -11.21 -9.92 2.83
C SER A 126 -11.64 -9.02 1.66
N LEU A 127 -11.90 -7.73 1.91
CA LEU A 127 -12.20 -6.74 0.86
C LEU A 127 -10.95 -6.30 0.07
N ILE A 128 -9.75 -6.38 0.67
CA ILE A 128 -8.45 -6.19 0.01
C ILE A 128 -8.12 -7.44 -0.83
N GLU A 129 -8.28 -8.65 -0.29
CA GLU A 129 -7.99 -9.93 -0.96
C GLU A 129 -8.84 -10.12 -2.21
N SER A 130 -10.15 -9.86 -2.12
CA SER A 130 -11.06 -9.80 -3.28
C SER A 130 -10.79 -8.63 -4.24
N ALA A 131 -9.65 -7.93 -4.13
CA ALA A 131 -9.23 -6.84 -5.02
C ALA A 131 -7.88 -7.08 -5.74
N PHE A 132 -7.35 -8.31 -5.68
CA PHE A 132 -6.08 -8.72 -6.29
C PHE A 132 -6.22 -9.82 -7.34
#